data_AF-A0A0S8EY94-F1
#
_entry.id   AF-A0A0S8EY94-F1
#
_cell.length_a   1.000
_cell.length_b   1.000
_cell.length_c   1.000
_cell.angle_alpha   90.00
_cell.angle_beta   90.00
_cell.angle_gamma   90.00
#
_symmetry.space_group_name_H-M   'P 1'
#
loop_
_entity.id
_entity.type
_entity.pdbx_description
1 polymer ?
#
loop_
_entity_poly.entity_id
_entity_poly.type
_entity_poly.pdbx_seq_one_letter_code
_entity_poly.pdbx_strand_id
1 'polypeptide(L)'
;MVFSPGDGSYDQPYFYVTPWPYPSTDALPLLPAGVHWHTEGWTGAVLTAEQVISRPADRQRVLVLDALGSAITACRTLLRR
;
A
#
# COMPACT_ATOMS: atom_id res chain seq x y z
N MET A 1 8.75 -3.24 1.92
CA MET A 1 8.35 -2.33 0.84
C MET A 1 8.95 -2.87 -0.44
N VAL A 2 8.15 -2.95 -1.48
CA VAL A 2 8.60 -3.34 -2.82
C VAL A 2 7.94 -2.39 -3.83
N PHE A 3 8.60 -2.20 -4.97
CA PHE A 3 8.09 -1.46 -6.12
C PHE A 3 7.85 -2.45 -7.26
N SER A 4 6.70 -2.36 -7.91
CA SER A 4 6.37 -3.10 -9.12
C SER A 4 6.23 -2.11 -10.29
N PRO A 5 6.83 -2.36 -11.46
CA PRO A 5 6.56 -1.58 -12.68
C PRO A 5 5.11 -1.72 -13.20
N GLY A 6 4.36 -2.69 -12.68
CA GLY A 6 3.05 -3.11 -13.17
C GLY A 6 3.00 -4.64 -13.29
N ASP A 7 1.80 -5.20 -13.21
CA ASP A 7 1.53 -6.64 -13.37
C ASP A 7 0.07 -6.89 -13.79
N GLY A 8 -0.43 -8.13 -13.67
CA GLY A 8 -1.81 -8.47 -14.02
C GLY A 8 -2.89 -7.81 -13.16
N SER A 9 -2.54 -7.27 -11.99
CA SER A 9 -3.47 -6.56 -11.09
C SER A 9 -3.48 -5.05 -11.35
N TYR A 10 -2.33 -4.47 -11.72
CA TYR A 10 -2.18 -3.05 -11.99
C TYR A 10 -1.38 -2.82 -13.28
N ASP A 11 -1.98 -2.11 -14.24
CA ASP A 11 -1.37 -1.73 -15.52
C ASP A 11 -0.41 -0.52 -15.41
N GLN A 12 -0.08 -0.13 -14.18
CA GLN A 12 0.77 1.00 -13.86
C GLN A 12 1.73 0.64 -12.72
N PRO A 13 2.85 1.39 -12.57
CA PRO A 13 3.74 1.16 -11.44
C PRO A 13 3.05 1.42 -10.10
N TYR A 14 3.45 0.66 -9.09
CA TYR A 14 2.90 0.83 -7.75
C TYR A 14 3.90 0.38 -6.67
N PHE A 15 3.75 0.93 -5.48
CA PHE A 15 4.41 0.45 -4.27
C PHE A 15 3.46 -0.43 -3.48
N TYR A 16 4.01 -1.44 -2.80
CA TYR A 16 3.21 -2.24 -1.89
C TYR A 16 3.95 -2.67 -0.62
N VAL A 17 3.14 -2.97 0.41
CA VAL A 17 3.55 -3.58 1.67
C VAL A 17 2.58 -4.71 1.99
N THR A 18 3.11 -5.93 2.06
CA THR A 18 2.33 -7.12 2.36
C THR A 18 2.64 -7.62 3.77
N PRO A 19 1.64 -7.86 4.64
CA PRO A 19 1.82 -8.69 5.81
C PRO A 19 2.03 -10.15 5.38
N TRP A 20 2.81 -10.91 6.14
CA TRP A 20 2.92 -12.36 5.96
C TRP A 20 2.99 -13.07 7.32
N PRO A 21 2.20 -14.12 7.56
CA PRO A 21 1.15 -14.68 6.68
C PRO A 21 0.01 -13.70 6.38
N TYR A 22 -0.78 -13.97 5.34
CA TYR A 22 -1.92 -13.10 5.02
C TYR A 22 -2.96 -13.14 6.15
N PRO A 23 -3.36 -11.98 6.70
CA PRO A 23 -4.43 -11.91 7.69
C PRO A 23 -5.79 -12.14 7.03
N SER A 24 -6.81 -12.41 7.84
CA SER A 24 -8.20 -12.37 7.36
C SER A 24 -8.50 -10.98 6.79
N THR A 25 -9.17 -10.96 5.63
CA THR A 25 -9.59 -9.73 4.94
C THR A 25 -10.77 -9.04 5.63
N ASP A 26 -11.48 -9.74 6.52
CA ASP A 26 -12.71 -9.24 7.16
C ASP A 26 -12.47 -8.08 8.14
N ALA A 27 -11.23 -7.90 8.60
CA ALA A 27 -10.86 -6.95 9.66
C ALA A 27 -9.62 -6.11 9.33
N LEU A 28 -9.41 -5.80 8.05
CA LEU A 28 -8.31 -4.92 7.65
C LEU A 28 -8.55 -3.49 8.18
N PRO A 29 -7.55 -2.87 8.84
CA PRO A 29 -7.70 -1.54 9.40
C PRO A 29 -7.80 -0.50 8.27
N LEU A 30 -8.43 0.64 8.57
CA LEU A 30 -8.37 1.77 7.65
C LEU A 30 -6.91 2.21 7.45
N LEU A 31 -6.54 2.40 6.18
CA LEU A 31 -5.25 2.97 5.82
C LEU A 31 -5.40 4.49 5.65
N PRO A 32 -4.37 5.29 5.99
CA PRO A 32 -4.41 6.72 5.77
C PRO A 32 -4.43 7.08 4.27
N ALA A 33 -4.74 8.34 3.98
CA ALA A 33 -5.03 8.81 2.63
C ALA A 33 -3.89 8.51 1.64
N GLY A 34 -4.25 7.84 0.54
CA GLY A 34 -3.35 7.52 -0.57
C GLY A 34 -2.93 6.06 -0.66
N VAL A 35 -3.21 5.23 0.34
CA VAL A 35 -2.99 3.77 0.29
C VAL A 35 -4.31 3.02 0.46
N HIS A 36 -4.48 1.93 -0.28
CA HIS A 36 -5.65 1.05 -0.18
C HIS A 36 -5.22 -0.41 -0.03
N TRP A 37 -6.10 -1.24 0.54
CA TRP A 37 -5.87 -2.68 0.58
C TRP A 37 -6.19 -3.29 -0.79
N HIS A 38 -5.26 -4.06 -1.31
CA HIS A 38 -5.50 -5.07 -2.32
C HIS A 38 -5.75 -6.41 -1.63
N THR A 39 -6.74 -7.18 -2.09
CA THR A 39 -7.16 -8.45 -1.47
C THR A 39 -7.43 -9.57 -2.48
N GLU A 40 -7.20 -9.34 -3.79
CA GLU A 40 -7.50 -10.30 -4.84
C GLU A 40 -6.26 -11.13 -5.20
N GLY A 41 -6.21 -12.38 -4.74
CA GLY A 41 -5.05 -13.26 -4.95
C GLY A 41 -3.87 -13.01 -4.01
N TRP A 42 -3.72 -11.79 -3.49
CA TRP A 42 -2.81 -11.47 -2.38
C TRP A 42 -3.38 -10.33 -1.52
N THR A 43 -2.92 -10.25 -0.27
CA THR A 43 -3.34 -9.18 0.65
C THR A 43 -2.18 -8.21 0.91
N GLY A 44 -2.35 -6.94 0.59
CA GLY A 44 -1.36 -5.91 0.93
C GLY A 44 -1.80 -4.49 0.66
N ALA A 45 -1.14 -3.53 1.29
CA ALA A 45 -1.39 -2.10 1.12
C ALA A 45 -0.67 -1.61 -0.14
N VAL A 46 -1.39 -0.88 -1.01
CA VAL A 46 -0.92 -0.43 -2.33
C VAL A 46 -1.01 1.09 -2.45
N LEU A 47 0.03 1.68 -3.04
CA LEU A 47 0.10 3.07 -3.50
C LEU A 47 0.47 3.07 -4.98
N THR A 48 -0.46 3.47 -5.85
CA THR A 48 -0.27 3.52 -7.31
C THR A 48 0.51 4.75 -7.76
N ALA A 49 1.15 4.67 -8.93
CA ALA A 49 1.83 5.80 -9.56
C ALA A 49 0.87 6.97 -9.81
N GLU A 50 -0.35 6.71 -10.28
CA GLU A 50 -1.39 7.72 -10.49
C GLU A 50 -1.70 8.51 -9.21
N GLN A 51 -1.85 7.83 -8.07
CA GLN A 51 -2.06 8.48 -6.77
C GLN A 51 -0.89 9.38 -6.36
N VAL A 52 0.34 9.05 -6.78
CA VAL A 52 1.54 9.85 -6.53
C VAL A 52 1.61 11.04 -7.50
N ILE A 53 1.56 10.81 -8.80
CA ILE A 53 1.78 11.84 -9.82
C ILE A 53 0.63 12.84 -9.93
N SER A 54 -0.56 12.49 -9.43
CA SER A 54 -1.68 13.44 -9.26
C SER A 54 -1.44 14.49 -8.18
N ARG A 55 -0.33 14.41 -7.44
CA ARG A 55 0.08 15.42 -6.45
C ARG A 55 1.16 16.36 -6.98
N PRO A 56 1.22 17.61 -6.48
CA PRO A 56 2.33 18.52 -6.74
C PRO A 56 3.68 17.85 -6.47
N ALA A 57 4.68 18.12 -7.34
CA ALA A 57 5.97 17.44 -7.31
C ALA A 57 6.68 17.55 -5.94
N ASP A 58 6.54 18.68 -5.25
CA ASP A 58 7.07 18.93 -3.90
C ASP A 58 6.40 18.06 -2.81
N ARG A 59 5.20 17.53 -3.08
CA ARG A 59 4.42 16.68 -2.17
C ARG A 59 4.56 15.18 -2.43
N GLN A 60 5.01 14.78 -3.62
CA GLN A 60 5.09 13.37 -4.01
C GLN A 60 5.96 12.54 -3.07
N ARG A 61 7.16 13.05 -2.71
CA ARG A 61 8.08 12.35 -1.81
C ARG A 61 7.47 12.15 -0.42
N VAL A 62 6.86 13.20 0.13
CA VAL A 62 6.24 13.14 1.47
C VAL A 62 5.08 12.15 1.46
N LEU A 63 4.21 12.21 0.46
CA LEU A 63 3.12 11.25 0.29
C LEU A 63 3.62 9.81 0.29
N VAL A 64 4.64 9.51 -0.52
CA VAL A 64 5.19 8.14 -0.62
C VAL A 64 5.72 7.66 0.73
N LEU A 65 6.51 8.49 1.43
CA LEU A 65 7.08 8.10 2.72
C LEU A 65 6.02 7.90 3.80
N ASP A 66 5.04 8.80 3.88
CA ASP A 66 3.95 8.71 4.87
C ASP A 66 3.06 7.49 4.61
N ALA A 67 2.70 7.25 3.35
CA ALA A 67 1.90 6.11 2.93
C ALA A 67 2.58 4.78 3.26
N LEU A 68 3.88 4.67 2.95
CA LEU A 68 4.67 3.46 3.24
C LEU A 68 4.86 3.24 4.74
N GLY A 69 5.18 4.29 5.50
CA GLY A 69 5.33 4.21 6.96
C GLY A 69 4.03 3.74 7.65
N SER A 70 2.91 4.27 7.18
CA SER A 70 1.59 3.89 7.68
C SER A 70 1.21 2.46 7.31
N ALA A 71 1.46 2.06 6.06
CA ALA A 71 1.23 0.69 5.61
C ALA A 71 2.06 -0.33 6.41
N ILE A 72 3.34 -0.04 6.67
CA ILE A 72 4.20 -0.86 7.52
C ILE A 72 3.64 -0.96 8.95
N THR A 73 3.19 0.16 9.52
CA THR A 73 2.59 0.19 10.86
C THR A 73 1.33 -0.67 10.92
N ALA A 74 0.44 -0.54 9.93
CA ALA A 74 -0.78 -1.35 9.83
C ALA A 74 -0.46 -2.85 9.72
N CYS A 75 0.47 -3.23 8.85
CA CYS A 75 0.90 -4.63 8.69
C CYS A 75 1.49 -5.20 9.98
N ARG A 76 2.34 -4.42 10.69
CA ARG A 76 2.92 -4.85 11.98
C ARG A 76 1.86 -5.02 13.06
N THR A 77 0.84 -4.19 13.07
CA THR A 77 -0.28 -4.31 14.03
C THR A 77 -1.11 -5.55 13.74
N LEU A 78 -1.38 -5.86 12.46
CA LEU A 78 -2.10 -7.07 12.05
C LEU A 78 -1.38 -8.36 12.48
N LEU A 79 -0.05 -8.40 12.34
CA LEU A 79 0.76 -9.58 12.68
C LEU A 79 1.00 -9.79 14.19
N ARG A 80 0.58 -8.84 15.03
CA ARG A 80 0.71 -8.94 16.50
C ARG A 80 -0.59 -9.42 17.17
N ARG A 81 -1.66 -9.59 16.40
CA ARG A 81 -2.94 -10.13 16.86
C ARG A 81 -2.95 -11.64 16.72
#